data_AF-A0A7Y2C9E1-F1
#
_entry.id   AF-A0A7Y2C9E1-F1
#
_cell.length_a   1.000
_cell.length_b   1.000
_cell.length_c   1.000
_cell.angle_alpha   90.00
_cell.angle_beta   90.00
_cell.angle_gamma   90.00
#
_symmetry.space_group_name_H-M   'P 1'
#
loop_
_entity.id
_entity.type
_entity.pdbx_description
1 polymer ?
#
loop_
_entity_poly.entity_id
_entity_poly.type
_entity_poly.pdbx_seq_one_letter_code
_entity_poly.pdbx_strand_id
1 'polypeptide(L)'
;MNAIFLDSLDQDALTMDRINALLKQLPARKRVGLRPIQLLVLRPSVDLGKMAGEYESKVSGMLGLITRTMGASRSKSPDWLSMLLFEPDYVERLMDIGYADAQDQHESLEQFFEGGEVGARPALTGS
;
A
#
# COMPACT_ATOMS: atom_id res chain seq x y z
N MET A 1 1.64 4.57 12.41
CA MET A 1 1.34 3.12 12.40
C MET A 1 0.48 2.85 11.17
N ASN A 2 1.10 2.30 10.14
CA ASN A 2 0.60 1.85 8.83
C ASN A 2 1.81 1.30 8.02
N ALA A 3 3.03 1.65 8.44
CA ALA A 3 4.28 0.95 8.12
C ALA A 3 4.12 -0.57 8.22
N ILE A 4 3.45 -1.10 9.25
CA ILE A 4 3.25 -2.56 9.41
C ILE A 4 2.51 -3.20 8.21
N PHE A 5 1.53 -2.52 7.59
CA PHE A 5 0.83 -3.08 6.42
C PHE A 5 1.68 -2.99 5.15
N LEU A 6 2.38 -1.86 4.94
CA LEU A 6 3.32 -1.68 3.83
C LEU A 6 4.52 -2.65 3.94
N ASP A 7 5.06 -2.81 5.15
CA ASP A 7 6.14 -3.74 5.49
C ASP A 7 5.68 -5.19 5.29
N SER A 8 4.41 -5.52 5.59
CA SER A 8 3.84 -6.85 5.32
C SER A 8 3.78 -7.11 3.81
N LEU A 9 3.30 -6.15 3.01
CA LEU A 9 3.25 -6.29 1.56
C LEU A 9 4.65 -6.47 0.95
N ASP A 10 5.66 -5.84 1.54
CA ASP A 10 7.05 -6.01 1.12
C ASP A 10 7.60 -7.40 1.41
N GLN A 11 7.31 -7.91 2.60
CA GLN A 11 7.68 -9.28 2.96
C GLN A 11 6.99 -10.30 2.08
N ASP A 12 5.71 -10.08 1.76
CA ASP A 12 4.96 -10.93 0.84
C ASP A 12 5.56 -10.89 -0.56
N ALA A 13 5.90 -9.70 -1.07
CA ALA A 13 6.55 -9.53 -2.36
C ALA A 13 7.90 -10.26 -2.44
N LEU A 14 8.75 -10.08 -1.43
CA LEU A 14 10.06 -10.75 -1.35
C LEU A 14 9.91 -12.28 -1.27
N THR A 15 8.93 -12.75 -0.51
CA THR A 15 8.62 -14.18 -0.40
C THR A 15 8.22 -14.73 -1.77
N MET A 16 7.38 -14.00 -2.50
CA MET A 16 6.91 -14.44 -3.81
C MET A 16 8.02 -14.40 -4.87
N ASP A 17 8.89 -13.38 -4.85
CA ASP A 17 10.10 -13.33 -5.69
C ASP A 17 11.02 -14.53 -5.45
N ARG A 18 11.20 -14.92 -4.18
CA ARG A 18 11.99 -16.10 -3.82
C ARG A 18 11.36 -17.39 -4.32
N ILE A 19 10.04 -17.54 -4.18
CA ILE A 19 9.30 -18.70 -4.71
C ILE A 19 9.44 -18.76 -6.24
N ASN A 20 9.27 -17.63 -6.92
CA ASN A 20 9.45 -17.53 -8.37
C ASN A 20 10.84 -17.96 -8.82
N ALA A 21 11.89 -17.50 -8.12
CA ALA A 21 13.26 -17.88 -8.40
C ALA A 21 13.49 -19.40 -8.25
N LEU A 22 12.94 -20.01 -7.20
CA LEU A 22 13.01 -21.47 -6.99
C LEU A 22 12.25 -22.23 -8.08
N LEU A 23 11.05 -21.77 -8.45
CA LEU A 23 10.26 -22.40 -9.51
C LEU A 23 10.96 -22.34 -10.88
N LYS A 24 11.66 -21.24 -11.19
CA LYS A 24 12.45 -21.10 -12.42
C LYS A 24 13.58 -22.13 -12.51
N GLN A 25 14.17 -22.54 -11.38
CA GLN A 25 15.21 -23.58 -11.32
C GLN A 25 14.66 -25.02 -11.46
N LEU A 26 13.37 -25.22 -11.19
CA LEU A 26 12.75 -26.54 -11.28
C LEU A 26 12.24 -26.83 -12.70
N PRO A 27 12.43 -28.05 -13.22
CA PRO A 27 11.75 -28.51 -14.43
C PRO A 27 10.23 -28.49 -14.24
N ALA A 28 9.47 -28.16 -15.28
CA ALA A 28 8.01 -28.00 -15.22
C ALA A 28 7.27 -29.18 -14.54
N ARG A 29 7.73 -30.42 -14.77
CA ARG A 29 7.16 -31.64 -14.16
C ARG A 29 7.28 -31.68 -12.63
N LYS A 30 8.26 -30.98 -12.06
CA LYS A 30 8.52 -30.94 -10.60
C LYS A 30 7.90 -29.72 -9.92
N ARG A 31 7.21 -28.84 -10.66
CA ARG A 31 6.58 -27.63 -10.11
C ARG A 31 5.24 -27.89 -9.42
N VAL A 32 4.72 -29.12 -9.44
CA VAL A 32 3.47 -29.52 -8.73
C VAL A 32 2.29 -28.57 -9.05
N GLY A 33 2.16 -28.19 -10.33
CA GLY A 33 1.12 -27.27 -10.80
C GLY A 33 1.37 -25.78 -10.52
N LEU A 34 2.44 -25.44 -9.80
CA LEU A 34 2.84 -24.05 -9.57
C LEU A 34 3.49 -23.44 -10.82
N ARG A 35 3.23 -22.15 -11.04
CA ARG A 35 3.79 -21.36 -12.12
C ARG A 35 4.40 -20.09 -11.53
N PRO A 36 5.52 -19.59 -12.07
CA PRO A 36 6.02 -18.27 -11.69
C PRO A 36 4.93 -17.22 -11.90
N ILE A 37 4.77 -16.34 -10.93
CA ILE A 37 3.80 -15.25 -10.94
C ILE A 37 4.57 -13.96 -11.17
N GLN A 38 4.17 -13.17 -12.16
CA GLN A 38 4.70 -11.83 -12.30
C GLN A 38 4.11 -10.91 -11.24
N LEU A 39 4.96 -10.17 -10.55
CA LEU A 39 4.55 -9.26 -9.49
C LEU A 39 4.90 -7.83 -9.87
N LEU A 40 3.94 -6.92 -9.74
CA LEU A 40 4.14 -5.48 -9.78
C LEU A 40 3.74 -4.90 -8.42
N VAL A 41 4.66 -4.19 -7.77
CA VAL A 41 4.42 -3.56 -6.48
C VAL A 41 4.49 -2.05 -6.65
N LEU A 42 3.36 -1.38 -6.48
CA LEU A 42 3.29 0.08 -6.44
C LEU A 42 3.43 0.54 -5.01
N ARG A 43 4.33 1.51 -4.77
CA ARG A 43 4.42 2.19 -3.48
C ARG A 43 3.97 3.63 -3.60
N PRO A 44 3.28 4.15 -2.58
CA PRO A 44 3.01 5.58 -2.52
C PRO A 44 4.34 6.35 -2.48
N SER A 45 4.43 7.47 -3.20
CA SER A 45 5.60 8.35 -3.18
C SER A 45 5.77 9.10 -1.85
N VAL A 46 4.75 9.08 -1.00
CA VAL A 46 4.73 9.77 0.30
C VAL A 46 4.43 8.83 1.46
N ASP A 47 4.88 9.22 2.66
CA ASP A 47 4.51 8.55 3.90
C ASP A 47 3.05 8.86 4.27
N LEU A 48 2.17 7.89 4.01
CA LEU A 48 0.73 7.99 4.33
C LEU A 48 0.47 8.16 5.83
N GLY A 49 1.33 7.66 6.70
CA GLY A 49 1.21 7.84 8.14
C GLY A 49 1.48 9.28 8.55
N LYS A 50 2.49 9.92 7.94
CA LYS A 50 2.74 11.36 8.14
C LYS A 50 1.60 12.20 7.57
N MET A 51 1.15 11.89 6.37
CA MET A 51 0.04 12.58 5.70
C MET A 51 -1.26 12.48 6.52
N ALA A 52 -1.58 11.30 7.06
CA ALA A 52 -2.73 11.10 7.94
C ALA A 52 -2.68 11.96 9.22
N GLY A 53 -1.48 12.20 9.77
CA GLY A 53 -1.30 13.06 10.93
C GLY A 53 -1.72 14.52 10.69
N GLU A 54 -1.66 15.00 9.44
CA GLU A 54 -2.09 16.36 9.09
C GLU A 54 -3.61 16.56 9.22
N TYR A 55 -4.38 15.46 9.18
CA TYR A 55 -5.84 15.46 9.27
C TYR A 55 -6.36 15.07 10.67
N GLU A 56 -5.47 14.69 11.60
CA GLU A 56 -5.83 14.25 12.95
C GLU A 56 -6.68 15.30 13.69
N SER A 57 -6.34 16.58 13.58
CA SER A 57 -7.07 17.66 14.26
C SER A 57 -8.48 17.87 13.72
N LYS A 58 -8.71 17.68 12.42
CA LYS A 58 -10.03 17.80 11.78
C LYS A 58 -10.94 16.66 12.26
N VAL A 59 -10.44 15.43 12.23
CA VAL A 59 -11.17 14.23 12.67
C VAL A 59 -11.44 14.25 14.18
N SER A 60 -10.46 14.65 14.99
CA SER A 60 -10.61 14.76 16.45
C SER A 60 -11.66 15.80 16.87
N GLY A 61 -11.81 16.89 16.10
CA GLY A 61 -12.87 17.88 16.29
C GLY A 61 -14.27 17.32 16.05
N MET A 62 -14.45 16.58 14.95
CA MET A 62 -15.73 15.92 14.60
C MET A 62 -16.11 14.84 15.63
N LEU A 63 -15.14 14.02 16.05
CA LEU A 63 -15.35 13.04 17.13
C LEU A 63 -15.67 13.71 18.46
N GLY A 64 -15.03 14.84 18.77
CA GLY A 64 -15.33 15.63 19.96
C GLY A 64 -16.79 16.10 20.02
N LEU A 65 -17.39 16.43 18.87
CA LEU A 65 -18.79 16.82 18.77
C LEU A 65 -19.73 15.62 18.96
N ILE A 66 -19.47 14.49 18.29
CA ILE A 66 -20.31 13.28 18.35
C ILE A 66 -20.23 12.59 19.72
N THR A 67 -19.04 12.50 20.32
CA THR A 67 -18.86 11.90 21.66
C THR A 67 -19.50 12.73 22.77
N ARG A 68 -19.52 14.07 22.62
CA ARG A 68 -20.15 14.97 23.57
C ARG A 68 -21.69 14.90 23.51
N THR A 69 -22.27 14.58 22.36
CA THR A 69 -23.72 14.34 22.22
C THR A 69 -24.14 12.92 22.62
N MET A 70 -23.26 11.91 22.49
CA MET A 70 -23.57 10.52 22.81
C MET A 70 -23.06 10.02 24.18
N GLY A 71 -22.34 10.86 24.94
CA GLY A 71 -21.90 10.52 26.31
C GLY A 71 -20.80 9.46 26.42
N ALA A 72 -20.13 9.11 25.31
CA ALA A 72 -19.08 8.10 25.29
C ALA A 72 -17.71 8.70 25.68
N SER A 73 -17.03 8.09 26.67
CA SER A 73 -15.69 8.51 27.10
C SER A 73 -14.62 8.11 26.07
N ARG A 74 -13.67 9.01 25.83
CA ARG A 74 -12.56 8.86 24.87
C ARG A 74 -11.65 7.70 25.27
N SER A 75 -11.79 6.54 24.63
CA SER A 75 -10.67 5.62 24.49
C SER A 75 -9.75 6.15 23.39
N LYS A 76 -8.49 6.40 23.73
CA LYS A 76 -7.43 6.71 22.77
C LYS A 76 -7.08 5.41 22.01
N SER A 77 -7.90 5.01 21.05
CA SER A 77 -7.68 3.83 20.20
C SER A 77 -7.36 4.24 18.75
N PRO A 78 -6.74 3.34 17.94
CA PRO A 78 -6.38 3.58 16.53
C PRO A 78 -7.57 3.84 15.58
N ASP A 79 -8.81 3.85 16.08
CA ASP A 79 -10.04 3.95 15.30
C ASP A 79 -10.14 5.23 14.46
N TRP A 80 -9.45 6.30 14.87
CA TRP A 80 -9.46 7.57 14.14
C TRP A 80 -8.83 7.48 12.75
N LEU A 81 -7.88 6.55 12.53
CA LEU A 81 -7.29 6.32 11.20
C LEU A 81 -8.32 5.71 10.24
N SER A 82 -9.15 4.77 10.70
CA SER A 82 -10.26 4.23 9.93
C SER A 82 -11.32 5.30 9.62
N MET A 83 -11.41 6.34 10.46
CA MET A 83 -12.31 7.47 10.23
C MET A 83 -11.81 8.43 9.14
N LEU A 84 -10.50 8.50 8.87
CA LEU A 84 -9.96 9.31 7.78
C LEU A 84 -10.48 8.88 6.41
N LEU A 85 -10.81 7.60 6.23
CA LEU A 85 -11.44 7.10 5.01
C LEU A 85 -12.82 7.70 4.75
N PHE A 86 -13.41 8.40 5.73
CA PHE A 86 -14.65 9.15 5.59
C PHE A 86 -14.44 10.67 5.52
N GLU A 87 -13.20 11.16 5.63
CA GLU A 87 -12.87 12.58 5.47
C GLU A 87 -12.60 12.89 3.99
N PRO A 88 -13.45 13.68 3.30
CA PRO A 88 -13.35 13.88 1.86
C PRO A 88 -12.00 14.43 1.41
N ASP A 89 -11.47 15.44 2.11
CA ASP A 89 -10.18 16.06 1.78
C ASP A 89 -9.03 15.04 1.84
N TYR A 90 -9.06 14.12 2.81
CA TYR A 90 -8.04 13.07 2.94
C TYR A 90 -8.13 12.07 1.79
N VAL A 91 -9.34 11.64 1.44
CA VAL A 91 -9.56 10.68 0.34
C VAL A 91 -9.20 11.30 -1.01
N GLU A 92 -9.57 12.55 -1.26
CA GLU A 92 -9.19 13.29 -2.48
C GLU A 92 -7.67 13.39 -2.58
N ARG A 93 -6.99 13.79 -1.50
CA ARG A 93 -5.54 13.87 -1.49
C ARG A 93 -4.88 12.51 -1.72
N LEU A 94 -5.43 11.44 -1.15
CA LEU A 94 -4.94 10.08 -1.35
C LEU A 94 -5.10 9.63 -2.81
N MET A 95 -6.22 9.97 -3.45
CA MET A 95 -6.46 9.67 -4.87
C MET A 95 -5.50 10.43 -5.78
N ASP A 96 -5.23 11.71 -5.50
CA ASP A 96 -4.29 12.52 -6.28
C ASP A 96 -2.88 11.93 -6.25
N ILE A 97 -2.42 11.52 -5.06
CA ILE A 97 -1.12 10.86 -4.88
C ILE A 97 -1.10 9.55 -5.68
N GLY A 98 -2.13 8.70 -5.52
CA GLY A 98 -2.19 7.43 -6.23
C GLY A 98 -2.23 7.61 -7.76
N TYR A 99 -2.90 8.65 -8.24
CA TYR A 99 -2.92 8.98 -9.67
C TYR A 99 -1.53 9.42 -10.15
N ALA A 100 -0.88 10.35 -9.45
CA ALA A 100 0.48 10.80 -9.79
C ALA A 100 1.47 9.63 -9.78
N ASP A 101 1.45 8.79 -8.76
CA ASP A 101 2.34 7.64 -8.62
C ASP A 101 2.13 6.60 -9.75
N ALA A 102 0.88 6.43 -10.19
CA ALA A 102 0.54 5.57 -11.32
C ALA A 102 0.97 6.17 -12.68
N GLN A 103 0.87 7.50 -12.84
CA GLN A 103 1.38 8.20 -14.02
C GLN A 103 2.90 8.07 -14.12
N ASP A 104 3.62 8.25 -13.01
CA ASP A 104 5.08 8.12 -12.96
C ASP A 104 5.55 6.68 -13.26
N GLN A 105 4.70 5.68 -13.02
CA GLN A 105 4.98 4.27 -13.27
C GLN A 105 4.22 3.71 -14.49
N HIS A 106 3.72 4.58 -15.37
CA HIS A 106 2.86 4.22 -16.48
C HIS A 106 3.46 3.13 -17.37
N GLU A 107 4.74 3.27 -17.76
CA GLU A 107 5.42 2.28 -18.62
C GLU A 107 5.48 0.89 -17.96
N SER A 108 5.76 0.83 -16.66
CA SER A 108 5.81 -0.44 -15.92
C SER A 108 4.42 -1.09 -15.82
N LEU A 109 3.38 -0.27 -15.67
CA LEU A 109 1.99 -0.70 -15.64
C LEU A 109 1.54 -1.22 -17.01
N GLU A 110 1.85 -0.51 -18.10
CA GLU A 110 1.55 -0.96 -19.46
C GLU A 110 2.21 -2.30 -19.75
N GLN A 111 3.52 -2.42 -19.49
CA GLN A 111 4.24 -3.68 -19.67
C GLN A 111 3.62 -4.85 -18.87
N PHE A 112 3.19 -4.58 -17.64
CA PHE A 112 2.52 -5.58 -16.79
C PHE A 112 1.20 -6.05 -17.40
N PHE A 113 0.36 -5.12 -17.87
CA PHE A 113 -0.96 -5.47 -18.44
C PHE A 113 -0.89 -6.08 -19.83
N GLU A 114 0.14 -5.76 -20.62
CA GLU A 114 0.40 -6.39 -21.92
C GLU A 114 0.99 -7.81 -21.81
N GLY A 115 1.32 -8.26 -20.60
CA GLY A 115 1.95 -9.55 -20.34
C GLY A 115 3.44 -9.58 -20.69
N GLY A 116 4.08 -8.42 -20.82
CA GLY A 116 5.52 -8.29 -20.95
C GLY A 116 6.22 -8.64 -19.63
N GLU A 117 7.46 -9.15 -19.68
CA GLU A 117 8.26 -9.34 -18.47
C GLU A 117 8.60 -7.97 -17.86
N VAL A 118 7.85 -7.51 -16.86
CA VAL A 118 8.20 -6.32 -16.07
C VAL A 118 9.59 -6.51 -15.50
N GLY A 119 10.51 -5.65 -15.94
CA GLY A 119 11.92 -5.71 -15.57
C GLY A 119 12.11 -5.77 -14.06
N ALA A 120 13.01 -6.65 -13.63
CA ALA A 120 13.41 -6.79 -12.23
C ALA A 120 13.71 -5.41 -11.62
N ARG A 121 13.16 -5.18 -10.42
CA ARG A 121 13.29 -3.97 -9.60
C ARG A 121 14.72 -3.39 -9.70
N PRO A 122 14.91 -2.10 -10.02
CA PRO A 122 16.18 -1.46 -9.75
C PRO A 122 16.47 -1.56 -8.24
N ALA A 123 17.70 -1.96 -7.91
CA ALA A 123 18.12 -2.11 -6.52
C ALA A 123 17.87 -0.80 -5.76
N LEU A 124 17.18 -0.92 -4.62
CA LEU A 124 16.96 0.17 -3.69
C LEU A 124 18.33 0.72 -3.26
N THR A 125 18.74 1.85 -3.82
CA THR A 125 19.79 2.68 -3.24
C THR A 125 19.19 3.32 -2.00
N GLY A 126 19.59 2.82 -0.83
CA GLY A 126 19.27 3.45 0.44
C GLY A 126 19.89 4.84 0.58
N SER A 127 19.16 5.73 1.24
CA SER A 127 19.67 6.87 2.00
C SER A 127 18.77 7.07 3.21
#